data_AF-A0A7L8RYR9-F1
#
_entry.id   AF-A0A7L8RYR9-F1
#
_cell.length_a   1.000
_cell.length_b   1.000
_cell.length_c   1.000
_cell.angle_alpha   90.00
_cell.angle_beta   90.00
_cell.angle_gamma   90.00
#
_symmetry.space_group_name_H-M   'P 1'
#
loop_
_entity.id
_entity.type
_entity.pdbx_description
1 polymer ?
#
loop_
_entity_poly.entity_id
_entity_poly.type
_entity_poly.pdbx_seq_one_letter_code
_entity_poly.pdbx_strand_id
1 'polypeptide(L)'
;MLSCSNETAILEVYFTRRFFNFQPATPQVLDHAFPNIKPSSICCLLLADRLDRDVIRPANLTDASSLAALGLEVWLNTYIRHGVNTFFADYALAHFTAARFEEIMARADQTILVSQNAVGIDGFIQIASGAPAPVPECSDLEIAKLYVQPRHQGSGAGGRLLDAGLRHCVSTGRPNVWLAVNAENQRAMEFYLRKGFAKAGETRFQIDRQSYPNHVLRYDLALVAA
;
A
#
# COMPACT_ATOMS: atom_id res chain seq x y z
N MET A 1 40.42 21.00 -0.32
CA MET A 1 39.03 21.47 -0.19
C MET A 1 38.14 20.51 -0.99
N LEU A 2 37.20 19.85 -0.30
CA LEU A 2 36.04 19.09 -0.78
C LEU A 2 36.29 17.85 -1.66
N SER A 3 36.33 16.65 -1.05
CA SER A 3 35.93 15.39 -1.70
C SER A 3 34.55 14.97 -1.19
N CYS A 4 33.55 15.11 -2.05
CA CYS A 4 32.23 14.53 -1.87
C CYS A 4 32.26 13.06 -2.35
N SER A 5 31.21 12.31 -2.01
CA SER A 5 30.81 11.02 -2.60
C SER A 5 31.64 9.76 -2.28
N ASN A 6 31.86 9.47 -1.00
CA ASN A 6 32.28 8.15 -0.53
C ASN A 6 31.23 7.65 0.47
N GLU A 7 30.23 6.86 0.03
CA GLU A 7 29.45 5.92 0.87
C GLU A 7 28.29 5.22 0.11
N THR A 8 27.79 5.79 -0.99
CA THR A 8 26.76 5.15 -1.83
C THR A 8 27.28 3.92 -2.61
N ALA A 9 28.60 3.76 -2.69
CA ALA A 9 29.28 2.81 -3.58
C ALA A 9 29.52 1.40 -3.00
N ILE A 10 29.19 1.10 -1.73
CA ILE A 10 29.60 -0.16 -1.08
C ILE A 10 28.49 -1.24 -1.05
N LEU A 11 27.20 -0.86 -1.17
CA LEU A 11 26.09 -1.83 -1.16
C LEU A 11 25.70 -2.38 -2.55
N GLU A 12 26.11 -1.73 -3.65
CA GLU A 12 25.85 -2.19 -5.02
C GLU A 12 26.76 -3.36 -5.46
N VAL A 13 27.86 -3.62 -4.75
CA VAL A 13 28.94 -4.50 -5.24
C VAL A 13 28.70 -5.99 -4.94
N TYR A 14 27.87 -6.34 -3.96
CA TYR A 14 27.62 -7.76 -3.60
C TYR A 14 26.32 -8.35 -4.16
N PHE A 15 25.31 -7.53 -4.46
CA PHE A 15 23.99 -8.03 -4.90
C PHE A 15 23.93 -8.41 -6.39
N THR A 16 24.86 -7.88 -7.20
CA THR A 16 24.88 -8.03 -8.66
C THR A 16 25.48 -9.36 -9.15
N ARG A 17 26.06 -10.20 -8.28
CA ARG A 17 26.84 -11.40 -8.69
C ARG A 17 26.11 -12.74 -8.69
N ARG A 18 24.86 -12.85 -8.22
CA ARG A 18 24.18 -14.17 -8.08
C ARG A 18 22.82 -14.33 -8.76
N PHE A 19 22.25 -13.28 -9.34
CA PHE A 19 20.96 -13.35 -10.06
C PHE A 19 21.08 -13.41 -11.59
N PHE A 20 22.26 -13.16 -12.18
CA PHE A 20 22.53 -13.34 -13.61
C PHE A 20 23.32 -14.65 -13.86
N ASN A 21 22.64 -15.79 -13.78
CA ASN A 21 23.12 -17.04 -14.41
C ASN A 21 22.11 -17.55 -15.45
N PHE A 22 21.42 -16.63 -16.11
CA PHE A 22 20.94 -16.83 -17.47
C PHE A 22 21.96 -16.14 -18.38
N GLN A 23 22.68 -16.93 -19.19
CA GLN A 23 23.53 -16.37 -20.24
C GLN A 23 22.64 -15.61 -21.23
N PRO A 24 22.93 -14.33 -21.53
CA PRO A 24 22.30 -13.67 -22.66
C PRO A 24 22.83 -14.31 -23.96
N ALA A 25 21.92 -14.76 -24.83
CA ALA A 25 22.29 -15.11 -26.20
C ALA A 25 22.91 -13.89 -26.90
N THR A 26 24.00 -14.10 -27.62
CA THR A 26 24.72 -13.05 -28.35
C THR A 26 23.88 -12.51 -29.52
N PRO A 27 24.12 -11.25 -29.98
CA PRO A 27 23.30 -10.56 -30.98
C PRO A 27 23.29 -11.14 -32.41
N GLN A 28 23.75 -12.38 -32.62
CA GLN A 28 23.83 -13.04 -33.92
C GLN A 28 22.78 -14.14 -34.13
N VAL A 29 21.82 -14.30 -33.21
CA VAL A 29 20.70 -15.27 -33.35
C VAL A 29 19.34 -14.59 -33.59
N LEU A 30 19.24 -13.26 -33.48
CA LEU A 30 17.97 -12.54 -33.67
C LEU A 30 17.57 -12.30 -35.14
N ASP A 31 18.46 -12.54 -36.10
CA ASP A 31 18.12 -12.42 -37.54
C ASP A 31 17.53 -13.70 -38.16
N HIS A 32 17.55 -14.83 -37.45
CA HIS A 32 17.10 -16.11 -38.03
C HIS A 32 15.74 -16.62 -37.55
N ALA A 33 15.05 -15.91 -36.64
CA ALA A 33 13.78 -16.39 -36.09
C ALA A 33 12.52 -15.74 -36.70
N PHE A 34 12.53 -14.48 -37.17
CA PHE A 34 11.31 -13.84 -37.71
C PHE A 34 11.61 -12.75 -38.76
N PRO A 35 11.82 -13.10 -40.05
CA PRO A 35 12.26 -12.15 -41.07
C PRO A 35 11.18 -11.18 -41.58
N ASN A 36 10.01 -11.05 -40.92
CA ASN A 36 8.86 -10.31 -41.47
C ASN A 36 8.00 -9.54 -40.43
N ILE A 37 8.59 -8.93 -39.40
CA ILE A 37 7.85 -7.99 -38.54
C ILE A 37 8.11 -6.55 -39.01
N LYS A 38 7.10 -5.94 -39.65
CA LYS A 38 7.15 -4.54 -40.08
C LYS A 38 7.13 -3.59 -38.86
N PRO A 39 7.79 -2.41 -38.92
CA PRO A 39 7.89 -1.46 -37.80
C PRO A 39 6.56 -0.86 -37.30
N SER A 40 5.44 -1.13 -37.96
CA SER A 40 4.10 -0.67 -37.56
C SER A 40 3.44 -1.53 -36.48
N SER A 41 3.97 -2.72 -36.15
CA SER A 41 3.33 -3.66 -35.23
C SER A 41 3.72 -3.49 -33.75
N ILE A 42 4.79 -2.74 -33.45
CA ILE A 42 5.22 -2.48 -32.06
C ILE A 42 4.23 -1.55 -31.35
N CYS A 43 3.62 -0.61 -32.08
CA CYS A 43 2.64 0.32 -31.52
C CYS A 43 1.33 -0.40 -31.13
N CYS A 44 0.91 -1.42 -31.89
CA CYS A 44 -0.25 -2.25 -31.54
C CYS A 44 0.01 -3.21 -30.37
N LEU A 45 1.23 -3.74 -30.22
CA LEU A 45 1.60 -4.56 -29.06
C LEU A 45 1.70 -3.73 -27.76
N LEU A 46 2.24 -2.51 -27.82
CA LEU A 46 2.22 -1.56 -26.70
C LEU A 46 0.80 -1.09 -26.32
N LEU A 47 -0.15 -1.14 -27.26
CA LEU A 47 -1.56 -0.84 -26.99
C LEU A 47 -2.33 -2.06 -26.46
N ALA A 48 -1.94 -3.29 -26.81
CA ALA A 48 -2.54 -4.52 -26.30
C ALA A 48 -2.08 -4.83 -24.86
N ASP A 49 -0.84 -4.50 -24.50
CA ASP A 49 -0.30 -4.58 -23.12
C ASP A 49 -0.97 -3.54 -22.19
N ARG A 50 -1.58 -2.50 -22.78
CA ARG A 50 -2.34 -1.46 -22.08
C ARG A 50 -3.71 -1.92 -21.56
N LEU A 51 -4.07 -3.18 -21.76
CA LEU A 51 -5.27 -3.81 -21.24
C LEU A 51 -5.02 -4.62 -19.96
N ASP A 52 -3.84 -4.51 -19.34
CA ASP A 52 -3.67 -4.95 -17.96
C ASP A 52 -4.43 -4.01 -17.04
N ARG A 53 -5.65 -4.44 -16.71
CA ARG A 53 -6.58 -3.68 -15.89
C ARG A 53 -6.01 -3.57 -14.49
N ASP A 54 -5.78 -2.33 -14.06
CA ASP A 54 -5.76 -1.99 -12.64
C ASP A 54 -7.06 -2.51 -12.01
N VAL A 55 -6.98 -3.61 -11.27
CA VAL A 55 -8.14 -4.27 -10.67
C VAL A 55 -8.08 -4.11 -9.15
N ILE A 56 -9.23 -3.77 -8.58
CA ILE A 56 -9.47 -3.93 -7.14
C ILE A 56 -10.12 -5.28 -6.91
N ARG A 57 -9.51 -6.11 -6.05
CA ARG A 57 -10.03 -7.43 -5.69
C ARG A 57 -9.83 -7.74 -4.20
N PRO A 58 -10.57 -8.68 -3.61
CA PRO A 58 -10.24 -9.21 -2.29
C PRO A 58 -8.82 -9.80 -2.27
N ALA A 59 -8.11 -9.62 -1.16
CA ALA A 59 -6.88 -10.32 -0.89
C ALA A 59 -7.15 -11.82 -0.66
N ASN A 60 -6.18 -12.65 -0.99
CA ASN A 60 -6.16 -14.07 -0.65
C ASN A 60 -4.85 -14.43 0.06
N LEU A 61 -4.76 -15.62 0.64
CA LEU A 61 -3.60 -16.03 1.46
C LEU A 61 -2.26 -15.96 0.72
N THR A 62 -2.23 -16.15 -0.61
CA THR A 62 -0.99 -16.05 -1.39
C THR A 62 -0.46 -14.62 -1.50
N ASP A 63 -1.29 -13.61 -1.20
CA ASP A 63 -0.90 -12.20 -1.21
C ASP A 63 -0.14 -11.78 0.06
N ALA A 64 -0.09 -12.62 1.11
CA ALA A 64 0.40 -12.26 2.44
C ALA A 64 1.80 -11.63 2.43
N SER A 65 2.74 -12.25 1.70
CA SER A 65 4.11 -11.74 1.57
C SER A 65 4.16 -10.41 0.82
N SER A 66 3.32 -10.22 -0.21
CA SER A 66 3.23 -8.96 -0.95
C SER A 66 2.65 -7.84 -0.08
N LEU A 67 1.62 -8.13 0.71
CA LEU A 67 1.03 -7.20 1.69
C LEU A 67 2.05 -6.79 2.76
N ALA A 68 2.82 -7.76 3.26
CA ALA A 68 3.89 -7.52 4.23
C ALA A 68 4.98 -6.61 3.67
N ALA A 69 5.52 -6.94 2.49
CA ALA A 69 6.58 -6.16 1.85
C ALA A 69 6.11 -4.73 1.52
N LEU A 70 4.91 -4.58 0.94
CA LEU A 70 4.36 -3.26 0.61
C LEU A 70 4.05 -2.45 1.87
N GLY A 71 3.49 -3.08 2.90
CA GLY A 71 3.21 -2.44 4.17
C GLY A 71 4.47 -1.92 4.85
N LEU A 72 5.53 -2.72 4.87
CA LEU A 72 6.84 -2.32 5.38
C LEU A 72 7.44 -1.15 4.58
N GLU A 73 7.45 -1.24 3.25
CA GLU A 73 7.95 -0.17 2.36
C GLU A 73 7.23 1.15 2.64
N VAL A 74 5.90 1.13 2.68
CA VAL A 74 5.09 2.33 2.93
C VAL A 74 5.33 2.88 4.33
N TRP A 75 5.37 2.03 5.35
CA TRP A 75 5.55 2.47 6.74
C TRP A 75 6.92 3.08 6.97
N LEU A 76 7.99 2.44 6.51
CA LEU A 76 9.36 2.97 6.59
C LEU A 76 9.47 4.30 5.84
N ASN A 77 8.98 4.38 4.61
CA ASN A 77 9.03 5.60 3.81
C ASN A 77 8.22 6.76 4.43
N THR A 78 7.12 6.44 5.13
CA THR A 78 6.26 7.46 5.73
C THR A 78 6.83 8.01 7.02
N TYR A 79 7.25 7.13 7.95
CA TYR A 79 7.55 7.51 9.34
C TYR A 79 9.04 7.56 9.66
N ILE A 80 9.91 6.90 8.90
CA ILE A 80 11.33 6.77 9.22
C ILE A 80 12.16 7.73 8.34
N ARG A 81 12.12 9.02 8.69
CA ARG A 81 12.72 10.11 7.90
C ARG A 81 14.14 10.50 8.31
N HIS A 82 14.55 10.10 9.51
CA HIS A 82 15.83 10.49 10.12
C HIS A 82 16.79 9.32 10.31
N GLY A 83 16.53 8.19 9.63
CA GLY A 83 17.30 6.97 9.75
C GLY A 83 16.58 5.88 10.55
N VAL A 84 16.93 4.63 10.26
CA VAL A 84 16.36 3.44 10.90
C VAL A 84 17.08 3.20 12.22
N ASN A 85 16.32 3.14 13.31
CA ASN A 85 16.82 2.72 14.62
C ASN A 85 16.17 1.40 15.04
N THR A 86 16.77 0.70 16.00
CA THR A 86 16.28 -0.61 16.49
C THR A 86 14.83 -0.55 16.96
N PHE A 87 14.45 0.51 17.68
CA PHE A 87 13.09 0.68 18.22
C PHE A 87 12.00 0.61 17.13
N PHE A 88 12.14 1.39 16.06
CA PHE A 88 11.17 1.36 14.96
C PHE A 88 11.35 0.15 14.03
N ALA A 89 12.58 -0.34 13.87
CA ALA A 89 12.85 -1.51 13.05
C ALA A 89 12.20 -2.77 13.64
N ASP A 90 12.35 -3.00 14.94
CA ASP A 90 11.79 -4.15 15.64
C ASP A 90 10.26 -4.13 15.57
N TYR A 91 9.64 -2.96 15.79
CA TYR A 91 8.20 -2.79 15.60
C TYR A 91 7.79 -3.14 14.17
N ALA A 92 8.44 -2.55 13.16
CA ALA A 92 8.07 -2.77 11.77
C ALA A 92 8.22 -4.25 11.36
N LEU A 93 9.33 -4.89 11.73
CA LEU A 93 9.60 -6.29 11.41
C LEU A 93 8.72 -7.27 12.18
N ALA A 94 8.21 -6.91 13.37
CA ALA A 94 7.24 -7.72 14.09
C ALA A 94 5.82 -7.62 13.49
N HIS A 95 5.45 -6.46 12.93
CA HIS A 95 4.08 -6.19 12.47
C HIS A 95 3.85 -6.39 10.97
N PHE A 96 4.89 -6.26 10.13
CA PHE A 96 4.79 -6.43 8.68
C PHE A 96 5.40 -7.76 8.22
N THR A 97 4.77 -8.86 8.65
CA THR A 97 5.16 -10.23 8.28
C THR A 97 4.04 -10.95 7.53
N ALA A 98 4.40 -11.92 6.68
CA ALA A 98 3.43 -12.75 5.98
C ALA A 98 2.49 -13.45 6.98
N ALA A 99 3.03 -14.07 8.03
CA ALA A 99 2.26 -14.73 9.08
C ALA A 99 1.22 -13.80 9.72
N ARG A 100 1.57 -12.54 9.99
CA ARG A 100 0.63 -11.57 10.56
C ARG A 100 -0.51 -11.23 9.59
N PHE A 101 -0.23 -11.11 8.30
CA PHE A 101 -1.27 -10.88 7.29
C PHE A 101 -2.15 -12.12 7.08
N GLU A 102 -1.59 -13.33 7.15
CA GLU A 102 -2.36 -14.58 7.15
C GLU A 102 -3.32 -14.64 8.34
N GLU A 103 -2.84 -14.35 9.56
CA GLU A 103 -3.68 -14.25 10.76
C GLU A 103 -4.81 -13.22 10.58
N ILE A 104 -4.50 -12.04 10.04
CA ILE A 104 -5.51 -11.00 9.79
C ILE A 104 -6.55 -11.51 8.78
N MET A 105 -6.13 -12.11 7.67
CA MET A 105 -7.02 -12.62 6.63
C MET A 105 -7.89 -13.80 7.11
N ALA A 106 -7.46 -14.54 8.13
CA ALA A 106 -8.24 -15.63 8.70
C ALA A 106 -9.41 -15.15 9.59
N ARG A 107 -9.43 -13.88 9.98
CA ARG A 107 -10.47 -13.33 10.87
C ARG A 107 -11.66 -12.82 10.08
N ALA A 108 -12.86 -13.25 10.49
CA ALA A 108 -14.12 -12.81 9.87
C ALA A 108 -14.43 -11.32 10.05
N ASP A 109 -13.82 -10.67 11.05
CA ASP A 109 -13.99 -9.25 11.33
C ASP A 109 -13.02 -8.35 10.55
N GLN A 110 -12.15 -8.93 9.72
CA GLN A 110 -11.17 -8.24 8.88
C GLN A 110 -11.48 -8.44 7.41
N THR A 111 -11.37 -7.38 6.62
CA THR A 111 -11.44 -7.43 5.16
C THR A 111 -10.24 -6.70 4.58
N ILE A 112 -9.56 -7.32 3.61
CA ILE A 112 -8.47 -6.69 2.86
C ILE A 112 -8.83 -6.70 1.37
N LEU A 113 -8.78 -5.53 0.74
CA LEU A 113 -8.85 -5.38 -0.72
C LEU A 113 -7.50 -4.90 -1.24
N VAL A 114 -7.07 -5.41 -2.39
CA VAL A 114 -5.81 -5.04 -3.04
C VAL A 114 -6.08 -4.36 -4.37
N SER A 115 -5.20 -3.41 -4.70
CA SER A 115 -5.03 -2.88 -6.04
C SER A 115 -3.90 -3.66 -6.69
N GLN A 116 -4.18 -4.22 -7.86
CA GLN A 116 -3.23 -5.03 -8.61
C GLN A 116 -3.17 -4.54 -10.05
N ASN A 117 -1.94 -4.32 -10.52
CA ASN A 117 -1.61 -4.06 -11.92
C ASN A 117 -1.09 -5.34 -12.60
N ALA A 118 -0.61 -5.22 -13.83
CA ALA A 118 0.02 -6.28 -14.63
C ALA A 118 1.03 -7.16 -13.85
N VAL A 119 1.85 -6.51 -13.01
CA VAL A 119 3.01 -7.13 -12.37
C VAL A 119 2.68 -7.63 -10.98
N GLY A 120 1.86 -6.90 -10.23
CA GLY A 120 1.51 -7.29 -8.86
C GLY A 120 0.74 -6.24 -8.09
N ILE A 121 0.69 -6.44 -6.77
CA ILE A 121 -0.03 -5.56 -5.84
C ILE A 121 0.73 -4.24 -5.67
N ASP A 122 0.05 -3.13 -5.94
CA ASP A 122 0.57 -1.76 -5.79
C ASP A 122 -0.11 -0.97 -4.66
N GLY A 123 -1.11 -1.54 -4.01
CA GLY A 123 -1.69 -1.01 -2.79
C GLY A 123 -2.73 -1.94 -2.17
N PHE A 124 -3.12 -1.64 -0.94
CA PHE A 124 -4.22 -2.34 -0.27
C PHE A 124 -4.95 -1.43 0.72
N ILE A 125 -6.18 -1.82 1.06
CA ILE A 125 -6.96 -1.28 2.15
C ILE A 125 -7.38 -2.42 3.08
N GLN A 126 -7.24 -2.20 4.38
CA GLN A 126 -7.68 -3.09 5.44
C GLN A 126 -8.82 -2.41 6.22
N ILE A 127 -9.93 -3.12 6.36
CA ILE A 127 -11.10 -2.70 7.12
C ILE A 127 -11.32 -3.68 8.26
N ALA A 128 -11.51 -3.16 9.46
CA ALA A 128 -11.83 -3.91 10.66
C ALA A 128 -13.26 -3.57 11.12
N SER A 129 -14.06 -4.58 11.41
CA SER A 129 -15.33 -4.44 12.12
C SER A 129 -15.18 -4.89 13.58
N GLY A 130 -16.04 -4.42 14.48
CA GLY A 130 -15.86 -4.66 15.92
C GLY A 130 -14.67 -3.91 16.54
N ALA A 131 -14.08 -2.95 15.83
CA ALA A 131 -12.99 -2.12 16.34
C ALA A 131 -13.52 -1.14 17.41
N PRO A 132 -12.85 -1.00 18.57
CA PRO A 132 -13.29 -0.03 19.58
C PRO A 132 -13.27 1.39 19.02
N ALA A 133 -14.42 2.07 19.08
CA ALA A 133 -14.52 3.47 18.67
C ALA A 133 -13.65 4.35 19.59
N PRO A 134 -12.70 5.13 19.05
CA PRO A 134 -11.83 5.98 19.87
C PRO A 134 -12.54 7.23 20.40
N VAL A 135 -13.67 7.59 19.79
CA VAL A 135 -14.54 8.72 20.18
C VAL A 135 -16.02 8.32 20.03
N PRO A 136 -16.95 8.89 20.83
CA PRO A 136 -18.35 8.44 20.90
C PRO A 136 -19.13 8.46 19.58
N GLU A 137 -18.77 9.33 18.64
CA GLU A 137 -19.46 9.52 17.36
C GLU A 137 -19.08 8.50 16.29
N CYS A 138 -18.07 7.67 16.56
CA CYS A 138 -17.58 6.63 15.65
C CYS A 138 -18.29 5.30 15.87
N SER A 139 -18.54 4.57 14.79
CA SER A 139 -19.01 3.18 14.83
C SER A 139 -17.88 2.21 15.19
N ASP A 140 -18.19 0.91 15.20
CA ASP A 140 -17.21 -0.17 15.35
C ASP A 140 -16.45 -0.50 14.06
N LEU A 141 -16.54 0.35 13.02
CA LEU A 141 -15.95 0.11 11.71
C LEU A 141 -14.77 1.04 11.46
N GLU A 142 -13.59 0.45 11.22
CA GLU A 142 -12.32 1.15 11.07
C GLU A 142 -11.66 0.84 9.71
N ILE A 143 -11.16 1.86 9.01
CA ILE A 143 -10.14 1.67 7.97
C ILE A 143 -8.77 1.65 8.67
N ALA A 144 -8.32 0.46 9.03
CA ALA A 144 -7.10 0.26 9.81
C ALA A 144 -5.83 0.59 9.00
N LYS A 145 -5.85 0.33 7.68
CA LYS A 145 -4.74 0.68 6.77
C LYS A 145 -5.27 1.04 5.39
N LEU A 146 -4.67 2.03 4.75
CA LEU A 146 -4.80 2.30 3.31
C LEU A 146 -3.43 2.68 2.78
N TYR A 147 -2.74 1.72 2.18
CA TYR A 147 -1.36 1.87 1.75
C TYR A 147 -1.24 1.70 0.24
N VAL A 148 -0.52 2.63 -0.39
CA VAL A 148 -0.16 2.59 -1.81
C VAL A 148 1.34 2.74 -1.87
N GLN A 149 1.97 1.84 -2.64
CA GLN A 149 3.41 1.83 -2.83
C GLN A 149 3.90 3.22 -3.27
N PRO A 150 5.00 3.77 -2.70
CA PRO A 150 5.39 5.17 -2.93
C PRO A 150 5.47 5.57 -4.41
N ARG A 151 6.07 4.74 -5.27
CA ARG A 151 6.18 4.98 -6.72
C ARG A 151 4.85 4.96 -7.48
N HIS A 152 3.79 4.39 -6.91
CA HIS A 152 2.45 4.34 -7.50
C HIS A 152 1.50 5.36 -6.88
N GLN A 153 1.98 6.23 -5.99
CA GLN A 153 1.14 7.31 -5.45
C GLN A 153 0.88 8.37 -6.52
N GLY A 154 -0.33 8.95 -6.50
CA GLY A 154 -0.76 9.89 -7.53
C GLY A 154 -1.35 9.23 -8.79
N SER A 155 -1.30 7.90 -8.93
CA SER A 155 -1.93 7.15 -10.04
C SER A 155 -3.47 7.02 -9.93
N GLY A 156 -4.04 7.41 -8.80
CA GLY A 156 -5.45 7.19 -8.46
C GLY A 156 -5.74 5.88 -7.71
N ALA A 157 -4.76 4.98 -7.54
CA ALA A 157 -4.94 3.69 -6.84
C ALA A 157 -5.53 3.83 -5.43
N GLY A 158 -5.01 4.79 -4.63
CA GLY A 158 -5.53 5.04 -3.28
C GLY A 158 -6.98 5.52 -3.26
N GLY A 159 -7.40 6.28 -4.27
CA GLY A 159 -8.79 6.68 -4.44
C GLY A 159 -9.68 5.48 -4.75
N ARG A 160 -9.29 4.63 -5.71
CA ARG A 160 -10.06 3.43 -6.08
C ARG A 160 -10.17 2.43 -4.92
N LEU A 161 -9.10 2.22 -4.17
CA LEU A 161 -9.08 1.39 -2.97
C LEU A 161 -10.03 1.93 -1.90
N LEU A 162 -9.97 3.23 -1.62
CA LEU A 162 -10.87 3.87 -0.67
C LEU A 162 -12.33 3.73 -1.11
N ASP A 163 -12.65 4.02 -2.36
CA ASP A 163 -14.03 3.95 -2.86
C ASP A 163 -14.56 2.50 -2.79
N ALA A 164 -13.73 1.50 -3.09
CA ALA A 164 -14.09 0.08 -2.94
C ALA A 164 -14.28 -0.32 -1.47
N GLY A 165 -13.41 0.17 -0.58
CA GLY A 165 -13.53 -0.05 0.85
C GLY A 165 -14.80 0.58 1.44
N LEU A 166 -15.12 1.81 1.05
CA LEU A 166 -16.35 2.49 1.48
C LEU A 166 -17.61 1.73 1.02
N ARG A 167 -17.62 1.18 -0.20
CA ARG A 167 -18.72 0.31 -0.66
C ARG A 167 -18.83 -0.97 0.18
N HIS A 168 -17.71 -1.57 0.55
CA HIS A 168 -17.73 -2.70 1.49
C HIS A 168 -18.30 -2.26 2.84
N CYS A 169 -17.88 -1.11 3.37
CA CYS A 169 -18.40 -0.56 4.63
C CYS A 169 -19.92 -0.34 4.60
N VAL A 170 -20.49 0.17 3.50
CA VAL A 170 -21.97 0.30 3.36
C VAL A 170 -22.68 -1.04 3.56
N SER A 171 -22.13 -2.12 3.00
CA SER A 171 -22.74 -3.47 3.11
C SER A 171 -22.79 -4.01 4.54
N THR A 172 -22.03 -3.41 5.47
CA THR A 172 -21.99 -3.81 6.89
C THR A 172 -23.14 -3.24 7.73
N GLY A 173 -23.92 -2.30 7.19
CA GLY A 173 -25.06 -1.66 7.87
C GLY A 173 -24.70 -0.64 8.95
N ARG A 174 -23.42 -0.27 9.11
CA ARG A 174 -23.00 0.80 10.04
C ARG A 174 -23.31 2.19 9.46
N PRO A 175 -23.54 3.21 10.30
CA PRO A 175 -23.82 4.57 9.84
C PRO A 175 -22.57 5.32 9.35
N ASN A 176 -21.39 4.94 9.86
CA ASN A 176 -20.13 5.61 9.51
C ASN A 176 -18.95 4.63 9.60
N VAL A 177 -17.82 5.04 9.05
CA VAL A 177 -16.52 4.39 9.22
C VAL A 177 -15.49 5.43 9.68
N TRP A 178 -14.56 5.04 10.54
CA TRP A 178 -13.52 5.93 11.03
C TRP A 178 -12.12 5.44 10.65
N LEU A 179 -11.14 6.33 10.77
CA LEU A 179 -9.72 6.01 10.69
C LEU A 179 -8.92 6.94 11.60
N ALA A 180 -7.77 6.46 12.06
CA ALA A 180 -6.79 7.29 12.73
C ALA A 180 -5.64 7.62 11.77
N VAL A 181 -5.27 8.89 11.70
CA VAL A 181 -4.15 9.36 10.89
C VAL A 181 -3.17 10.12 11.78
N ASN A 182 -1.87 9.80 11.65
CA ASN A 182 -0.81 10.51 12.39
C ASN A 182 -0.93 12.03 12.16
N ALA A 183 -0.87 12.81 13.24
CA ALA A 183 -1.08 14.26 13.21
C ALA A 183 -0.05 15.01 12.34
N GLU A 184 1.13 14.44 12.11
CA GLU A 184 2.17 14.99 11.24
C GLU A 184 2.01 14.58 9.77
N ASN A 185 1.14 13.60 9.46
CA ASN A 185 0.92 13.11 8.10
C ASN A 185 -0.10 13.99 7.35
N GLN A 186 0.29 15.24 7.12
CA GLN A 186 -0.54 16.25 6.45
C GLN A 186 -1.06 15.78 5.08
N ARG A 187 -0.23 15.08 4.31
CA ARG A 187 -0.60 14.56 2.99
C ARG A 187 -1.77 13.58 3.05
N ALA A 188 -1.74 12.64 4.01
CA ALA A 188 -2.84 11.70 4.20
C ALA A 188 -4.09 12.38 4.74
N MET A 189 -3.94 13.31 5.69
CA MET A 189 -5.08 14.10 6.19
C MET A 189 -5.81 14.83 5.07
N GLU A 190 -5.09 15.58 4.23
CA GLU A 190 -5.69 16.30 3.11
C GLU A 190 -6.34 15.36 2.09
N PHE A 191 -5.77 14.19 1.85
CA PHE A 191 -6.38 13.17 0.99
C PHE A 191 -7.76 12.74 1.52
N TYR A 192 -7.87 12.41 2.81
CA TYR A 192 -9.13 11.97 3.40
C TYR A 192 -10.17 13.10 3.48
N LEU A 193 -9.74 14.32 3.84
CA LEU A 193 -10.63 15.49 3.87
C LEU A 193 -11.22 15.78 2.49
N ARG A 194 -10.41 15.75 1.42
CA ARG A 194 -10.90 15.89 0.04
C ARG A 194 -11.85 14.77 -0.39
N LYS A 195 -11.70 13.59 0.22
CA LYS A 195 -12.57 12.43 -0.03
C LYS A 195 -13.87 12.46 0.78
N GLY A 196 -14.10 13.50 1.59
CA GLY A 196 -15.35 13.71 2.33
C GLY A 196 -15.32 13.24 3.78
N PHE A 197 -14.15 12.83 4.30
CA PHE A 197 -14.01 12.59 5.73
C PHE A 197 -14.04 13.93 6.50
N ALA A 198 -14.59 13.89 7.71
CA ALA A 198 -14.57 15.01 8.65
C ALA A 198 -13.75 14.63 9.89
N LYS A 199 -13.13 15.64 10.54
CA LYS A 199 -12.49 15.43 11.85
C LYS A 199 -13.56 15.10 12.89
N ALA A 200 -13.35 14.03 13.65
CA ALA A 200 -14.24 13.60 14.73
C ALA A 200 -13.58 13.68 16.12
N GLY A 201 -12.25 13.69 16.18
CA GLY A 201 -11.53 13.87 17.44
C GLY A 201 -10.06 13.49 17.32
N GLU A 202 -9.48 13.02 18.42
CA GLU A 202 -8.07 12.67 18.52
C GLU A 202 -7.91 11.36 19.28
N THR A 203 -6.84 10.63 18.95
CA THR A 203 -6.43 9.41 19.64
C THR A 203 -4.90 9.34 19.64
N ARG A 204 -4.33 8.28 20.19
CA ARG A 204 -2.89 8.10 20.25
C ARG A 204 -2.50 6.72 19.77
N PHE A 205 -1.51 6.66 18.91
CA PHE A 205 -0.84 5.42 18.54
C PHE A 205 0.32 5.16 19.51
N GLN A 206 0.45 3.93 20.00
CA GLN A 206 1.45 3.57 21.00
C GLN A 206 2.41 2.52 20.44
N ILE A 207 3.71 2.76 20.63
CA ILE A 207 4.78 1.76 20.46
C ILE A 207 5.54 1.74 21.78
N ASP A 208 5.48 0.62 22.48
CA ASP A 208 5.98 0.47 23.85
C ASP A 208 5.54 1.62 24.76
N ARG A 209 6.49 2.45 25.22
CA ARG A 209 6.25 3.59 26.10
C ARG A 209 6.08 4.91 25.36
N GLN A 210 6.27 4.92 24.04
CA GLN A 210 6.15 6.12 23.23
C GLN A 210 4.75 6.24 22.64
N SER A 211 4.27 7.48 22.55
CA SER A 211 2.89 7.74 22.16
C SER A 211 2.81 8.90 21.18
N TYR A 212 2.19 8.65 20.04
CA TYR A 212 2.14 9.51 18.87
C TYR A 212 0.71 10.03 18.68
N PRO A 213 0.49 11.35 18.53
CA PRO A 213 -0.83 11.91 18.34
C PRO A 213 -1.38 11.53 16.96
N ASN A 214 -2.64 11.09 16.94
CA ASN A 214 -3.41 10.84 15.73
C ASN A 214 -4.70 11.67 15.75
N HIS A 215 -5.10 12.19 14.60
CA HIS A 215 -6.45 12.69 14.41
C HIS A 215 -7.37 11.52 14.03
N VAL A 216 -8.58 11.51 14.59
CA VAL A 216 -9.66 10.60 14.20
C VAL A 216 -10.49 11.29 13.13
N LEU A 217 -10.57 10.67 11.95
CA LEU A 217 -11.43 11.12 10.86
C LEU A 217 -12.59 10.13 10.69
N ARG A 218 -13.77 10.65 10.36
CA ARG A 218 -15.00 9.87 10.18
C ARG A 218 -15.62 10.18 8.82
N TYR A 219 -16.17 9.15 8.17
CA TYR A 219 -16.93 9.27 6.94
C TYR A 219 -18.36 8.76 7.14
N ASP A 220 -19.33 9.57 6.75
CA ASP A 220 -20.74 9.19 6.78
C ASP A 220 -21.06 8.27 5.58
N LEU A 221 -21.46 7.03 5.86
CA LEU A 221 -21.67 6.03 4.82
C LEU A 221 -22.92 6.31 3.98
N ALA A 222 -23.83 7.18 4.43
CA ALA A 222 -24.94 7.65 3.61
C ALA A 222 -24.46 8.42 2.36
N LEU A 223 -23.26 9.00 2.39
CA LEU A 223 -22.68 9.75 1.27
C LEU A 223 -22.16 8.87 0.13
N VAL A 224 -22.02 7.55 0.33
CA VAL A 224 -21.57 6.62 -0.72
C VAL A 224 -22.70 6.32 -1.73
N ALA A 225 -23.95 6.41 -1.28
CA ALA A 225 -25.14 6.07 -2.07
C ALA A 225 -25.72 7.25 -2.86
N ALA A 226 -25.13 8.44 -2.72
CA ALA A 226 -25.50 9.68 -3.42
C ALA A 226 -24.58 9.92 -4.62
#